data_AF-A0A1I8EMA4-F1
#
_entry.id   AF-A0A1I8EMA4-F1
#
_cell.length_a   1.000
_cell.length_b   1.000
_cell.length_c   1.000
_cell.angle_alpha   90.00
_cell.angle_beta   90.00
_cell.angle_gamma   90.00
#
_symmetry.space_group_name_H-M   'P 1'
#
loop_
_entity.id
_entity.type
_entity.pdbx_description
1 polymer ?
#
loop_
_entity_poly.entity_id
_entity_poly.type
_entity_poly.pdbx_seq_one_letter_code
_entity_poly.pdbx_strand_id
1 'polypeptide(L)'
;LLKSKKLHLPEQFDARLQWPLCWSVHQVANQGGCGSCWAISAASVMSDRLCIATNYSNQKQISAEDLISCCAECGGCQGSNWALSAFIYWRNHGIVTGGDYGSFEGCKPYATAPNCGQKAYWIRAEKGSNEIMPYVQEIVQETIGNGVFLLLYNLLLLVGKKKRNINNKIIANKKVK
;
A
#
# COMPACT_ATOMS: atom_id res chain seq x y z
N LEU A 1 10.26 28.99 -4.17
CA LEU A 1 9.98 29.42 -2.78
C LEU A 1 9.28 28.29 -2.02
N LEU A 2 10.04 27.27 -1.59
CA LEU A 2 9.62 26.36 -0.53
C LEU A 2 10.76 26.41 0.50
N LYS A 3 10.70 27.40 1.40
CA LYS A 3 11.52 27.37 2.60
C LYS A 3 11.15 26.08 3.31
N SER A 4 12.13 25.20 3.55
CA SER A 4 11.92 23.94 4.26
C SER A 4 11.36 24.28 5.65
N LYS A 5 10.05 24.23 5.79
CA LYS A 5 9.43 24.17 7.11
C LYS A 5 10.03 22.92 7.73
N LYS A 6 10.72 23.05 8.87
CA LYS A 6 11.13 21.89 9.66
C LYS A 6 9.85 21.18 10.07
N LEU A 7 9.44 20.21 9.27
CA LEU A 7 8.27 19.43 9.54
C LEU A 7 8.65 18.42 10.61
N HIS A 8 8.05 18.56 11.79
CA HIS A 8 8.23 17.62 12.88
C HIS A 8 7.42 16.36 12.58
N LEU A 9 8.09 15.38 11.98
CA LEU A 9 7.53 14.06 11.74
C LEU A 9 7.54 13.24 13.03
N PRO A 10 6.52 12.40 13.29
CA PRO A 10 6.54 11.48 14.41
C PRO A 10 7.65 10.43 14.21
N GLU A 11 8.21 9.94 15.32
CA GLU A 11 9.22 8.87 15.30
C GLU A 11 8.65 7.54 14.78
N GLN A 12 7.35 7.32 15.00
CA GLN A 12 6.62 6.14 14.54
C GLN A 12 5.26 6.55 13.98
N PHE A 13 4.84 5.90 12.91
CA PHE A 13 3.55 6.10 12.27
C PHE A 13 2.95 4.76 11.83
N ASP A 14 1.69 4.52 12.15
CA ASP A 14 0.93 3.36 11.69
C ASP A 14 -0.43 3.84 11.19
N ALA A 15 -0.67 3.70 9.88
CA ALA A 15 -1.90 4.16 9.24
C ALA A 15 -3.16 3.53 9.87
N ARG A 16 -3.06 2.30 10.39
CA ARG A 16 -4.18 1.59 11.04
C ARG A 16 -4.54 2.19 12.40
N LEU A 17 -3.57 2.82 13.06
CA LEU A 17 -3.80 3.54 14.32
C LEU A 17 -4.30 4.96 14.05
N GLN A 18 -3.82 5.58 12.97
CA GLN A 18 -4.22 6.93 12.58
C GLN A 18 -5.65 6.98 12.01
N TRP A 19 -6.03 5.98 11.20
CA TRP A 19 -7.35 5.89 10.56
C TRP A 19 -8.05 4.57 10.91
N PRO A 20 -8.36 4.34 12.20
CA PRO A 20 -8.87 3.06 12.68
C PRO A 20 -10.29 2.74 12.17
N LEU A 21 -11.01 3.74 11.68
CA LEU A 21 -12.36 3.59 11.14
C LEU A 21 -12.36 3.34 9.63
N CYS A 22 -11.22 3.40 8.95
CA CYS A 22 -11.12 3.04 7.54
C CYS A 22 -10.87 1.55 7.41
N TRP A 23 -11.93 0.77 7.20
CA TRP A 23 -11.87 -0.69 7.09
C TRP A 23 -10.81 -1.16 6.07
N SER A 24 -10.67 -0.45 4.95
CA SER A 24 -9.75 -0.78 3.86
C SER A 24 -8.28 -0.82 4.31
N VAL A 25 -7.87 0.07 5.24
CA VAL A 25 -6.48 0.17 5.74
C VAL A 25 -6.07 -1.08 6.54
N HIS A 26 -7.06 -1.87 6.98
CA HIS A 26 -6.86 -3.11 7.72
C HIS A 26 -6.94 -4.36 6.83
N GLN A 27 -7.29 -4.21 5.55
CA GLN A 27 -7.47 -5.34 4.65
C GLN A 27 -6.16 -5.81 4.03
N VAL A 28 -6.12 -7.11 3.75
CA VAL A 28 -5.03 -7.76 3.03
C VAL A 28 -5.64 -8.53 1.87
N ALA A 29 -5.59 -7.94 0.69
CA ALA A 29 -6.11 -8.54 -0.53
C ALA A 29 -5.20 -9.68 -1.05
N ASN A 30 -5.79 -10.63 -1.78
CA ASN A 30 -5.09 -11.78 -2.36
C ASN A 30 -5.18 -11.77 -3.89
N GLN A 31 -4.03 -11.70 -4.56
CA GLN A 31 -3.94 -11.68 -6.03
C GLN A 31 -4.09 -13.04 -6.72
N GLY A 32 -4.14 -14.14 -5.94
CA GLY A 32 -4.15 -15.50 -6.46
C GLY A 32 -2.98 -15.75 -7.43
N GLY A 33 -3.27 -16.47 -8.51
CA GLY A 33 -2.29 -16.86 -9.53
C GLY A 33 -2.03 -15.80 -10.60
N CYS A 34 -2.63 -14.62 -10.46
CA CYS A 34 -2.51 -13.52 -11.41
C CYS A 34 -1.39 -12.56 -10.97
N GLY A 35 -0.47 -12.20 -11.88
CA GLY A 35 0.59 -11.20 -11.64
C GLY A 35 0.08 -9.76 -11.57
N SER A 36 -0.99 -9.51 -10.81
CA SER A 36 -1.71 -8.22 -10.73
C SER A 36 -1.44 -7.45 -9.44
N CYS A 37 -0.28 -7.67 -8.81
CA CYS A 37 0.13 -6.93 -7.61
C CYS A 37 0.05 -5.40 -7.81
N TRP A 38 0.37 -4.92 -9.02
CA TRP A 38 0.25 -3.52 -9.41
C TRP A 38 -1.19 -3.00 -9.27
N ALA A 39 -2.18 -3.79 -9.68
CA ALA A 39 -3.60 -3.41 -9.67
C ALA A 39 -4.19 -3.51 -8.26
N ILE A 40 -3.92 -4.62 -7.55
CA ILE A 40 -4.42 -4.81 -6.17
C ILE A 40 -3.84 -3.75 -5.23
N SER A 41 -2.55 -3.45 -5.34
CA SER A 41 -1.93 -2.45 -4.46
C SER A 41 -2.44 -1.05 -4.77
N ALA A 42 -2.63 -0.70 -6.05
CA ALA A 42 -3.22 0.57 -6.45
C ALA A 42 -4.66 0.70 -5.94
N ALA A 43 -5.51 -0.30 -6.19
CA ALA A 43 -6.90 -0.30 -5.74
C ALA A 43 -7.03 -0.23 -4.20
N SER A 44 -6.13 -0.88 -3.46
CA SER A 44 -6.08 -0.80 -2.00
C SER A 44 -5.78 0.63 -1.54
N VAL A 45 -4.73 1.25 -2.09
CA VAL A 45 -4.37 2.65 -1.78
C VAL A 45 -5.49 3.62 -2.15
N MET A 46 -6.17 3.41 -3.29
CA MET A 46 -7.30 4.24 -3.71
C MET A 46 -8.47 4.12 -2.74
N SER A 47 -8.77 2.90 -2.26
CA SER A 47 -9.82 2.66 -1.26
C SER A 47 -9.50 3.33 0.07
N ASP A 48 -8.25 3.23 0.52
CA ASP A 48 -7.77 3.90 1.74
C ASP A 48 -7.90 5.41 1.63
N ARG A 49 -7.39 5.99 0.54
CA ARG A 49 -7.44 7.43 0.30
C ARG A 49 -8.87 7.92 0.15
N LEU A 50 -9.77 7.13 -0.44
CA LEU A 50 -11.19 7.46 -0.52
C LEU A 50 -11.80 7.57 0.88
N CYS A 51 -11.57 6.59 1.75
CA CYS A 51 -12.05 6.63 3.12
C CYS A 51 -11.46 7.82 3.91
N ILE A 52 -10.14 8.02 3.82
CA ILE A 52 -9.44 9.08 4.55
C ILE A 52 -9.92 10.46 4.09
N ALA A 53 -9.94 10.71 2.78
CA ALA A 53 -10.30 12.01 2.21
C ALA A 53 -11.77 12.38 2.44
N THR A 54 -12.65 11.38 2.55
CA THR A 54 -14.08 11.58 2.82
C THR A 54 -14.41 11.54 4.31
N ASN A 55 -13.40 11.54 5.19
CA ASN A 55 -13.56 11.44 6.64
C ASN A 55 -14.49 10.29 7.03
N TYR A 56 -14.16 9.08 6.56
CA TYR A 56 -14.85 7.82 6.84
C TYR A 56 -16.22 7.64 6.20
N SER A 57 -16.77 8.66 5.52
CA SER A 57 -18.12 8.60 4.94
C SER A 57 -18.22 7.71 3.69
N ASN A 58 -17.11 7.51 2.98
CA ASN A 58 -17.06 6.62 1.82
C ASN A 58 -15.99 5.53 1.99
N GLN A 59 -16.44 4.32 2.35
CA GLN A 59 -15.57 3.15 2.56
C GLN A 59 -15.73 2.09 1.46
N LYS A 60 -16.02 2.51 0.23
CA LYS A 60 -16.15 1.57 -0.88
C LYS A 60 -14.79 1.03 -1.30
N GLN A 61 -14.74 -0.28 -1.54
CA GLN A 61 -13.56 -0.94 -2.11
C GLN A 61 -13.52 -0.71 -3.62
N ILE A 62 -12.40 -0.18 -4.11
CA ILE A 62 -12.11 0.02 -5.53
C ILE A 62 -11.75 -1.32 -6.17
N SER A 63 -12.29 -1.57 -7.36
CA SER A 63 -12.11 -2.85 -8.07
C SER A 63 -10.71 -2.95 -8.68
N ALA A 64 -9.91 -3.91 -8.20
CA ALA A 64 -8.69 -4.31 -8.88
C ALA A 64 -8.99 -5.03 -10.21
N GLU A 65 -10.13 -5.73 -10.30
CA GLU A 65 -10.54 -6.44 -11.52
C GLU A 65 -10.83 -5.47 -12.67
N ASP A 66 -11.44 -4.33 -12.37
CA ASP A 66 -11.71 -3.28 -13.36
C ASP A 66 -10.40 -2.71 -13.92
N LEU A 67 -9.40 -2.45 -13.07
CA LEU A 67 -8.07 -2.07 -13.51
C LEU A 67 -7.43 -3.12 -14.44
N ILE A 68 -7.50 -4.40 -14.07
CA ILE A 68 -6.88 -5.50 -14.84
C ILE A 68 -7.52 -5.68 -16.22
N SER A 69 -8.84 -5.52 -16.30
CA SER A 69 -9.61 -5.89 -17.48
C SER A 69 -9.99 -4.72 -18.37
N CYS A 70 -10.05 -3.49 -17.85
CA CYS A 70 -10.49 -2.30 -18.58
C CYS A 70 -9.37 -1.32 -18.92
N CYS A 71 -8.23 -1.35 -18.23
CA CYS A 71 -7.06 -0.54 -18.59
C CYS A 71 -6.07 -1.35 -19.45
N ALA A 72 -6.25 -1.30 -20.77
CA ALA A 72 -5.44 -2.06 -21.71
C ALA A 72 -3.93 -1.70 -21.66
N GLU A 73 -3.61 -0.44 -21.38
CA GLU A 73 -2.24 0.07 -21.28
C GLU A 73 -1.61 -0.06 -19.90
N CYS A 74 -2.37 -0.41 -18.86
CA CYS A 74 -1.83 -0.48 -17.50
C CYS A 74 -1.05 -1.78 -17.24
N GLY A 75 -1.48 -2.89 -17.84
CA GLY A 75 -0.92 -4.21 -17.63
C GLY A 75 -2.01 -5.28 -17.53
N GLY A 76 -1.67 -6.41 -16.92
CA GLY A 76 -2.60 -7.51 -16.70
C GLY A 76 -2.06 -8.54 -15.72
N CYS A 77 -2.47 -9.79 -15.86
CA CYS A 77 -1.92 -10.89 -15.05
C CYS A 77 -0.47 -11.24 -15.40
N GLN A 78 0.07 -10.72 -16.50
CA GLN A 78 1.49 -10.85 -16.86
C GLN A 78 2.37 -9.81 -16.14
N GLY A 79 1.76 -8.93 -15.33
CA GLY A 79 2.45 -7.81 -14.69
C GLY A 79 2.13 -6.47 -15.33
N SER A 80 2.80 -5.43 -14.83
CA SER A 80 2.78 -4.08 -15.38
C SER A 80 4.22 -3.57 -15.45
N ASN A 81 4.57 -2.92 -16.55
CA ASN A 81 5.85 -2.23 -16.69
C ASN A 81 5.82 -0.82 -16.05
N TRP A 82 4.64 -0.36 -15.65
CA TRP A 82 4.45 1.00 -15.13
C TRP A 82 3.23 1.07 -14.21
N ALA A 83 3.39 0.73 -12.92
CA ALA A 83 2.24 0.67 -12.00
C ALA A 83 1.57 2.04 -11.74
N LEU A 84 2.25 3.16 -12.01
CA LEU A 84 1.64 4.50 -11.92
C LEU A 84 0.52 4.72 -12.94
N SER A 85 0.49 3.94 -14.03
CA SER A 85 -0.61 3.95 -15.00
C SER A 85 -1.98 3.75 -14.35
N ALA A 86 -2.07 2.92 -13.29
CA ALA A 86 -3.33 2.69 -12.57
C ALA A 86 -3.91 3.97 -11.97
N PHE A 87 -3.07 4.82 -11.37
CA PHE A 87 -3.51 6.10 -10.80
C PHE A 87 -3.87 7.13 -11.88
N ILE A 88 -3.16 7.10 -13.01
CA ILE A 88 -3.49 7.95 -14.17
C ILE A 88 -4.82 7.53 -14.77
N TYR A 89 -5.05 6.23 -14.91
CA TYR A 89 -6.32 5.67 -15.37
C TYR A 89 -7.46 6.06 -14.43
N TRP A 90 -7.26 5.89 -13.11
CA TRP A 90 -8.24 6.29 -12.11
C TRP A 90 -8.64 7.76 -12.22
N ARG A 91 -7.66 8.66 -12.37
CA ARG A 91 -7.91 10.09 -12.55
C ARG A 91 -8.70 10.40 -13.83
N ASN A 92 -8.40 9.71 -14.92
CA ASN A 92 -8.94 10.05 -16.25
C ASN A 92 -10.29 9.38 -16.54
N HIS A 93 -10.50 8.14 -16.06
CA HIS A 93 -11.64 7.30 -16.42
C HIS A 93 -12.49 6.89 -15.22
N GLY A 94 -11.96 7.02 -14.00
CA GLY A 94 -12.55 6.39 -12.81
C GLY A 94 -12.30 4.89 -12.79
N ILE A 95 -12.68 4.26 -11.67
CA ILE A 95 -12.66 2.81 -11.47
C ILE A 95 -13.91 2.44 -10.69
N VAL A 96 -14.60 1.37 -11.06
CA VAL A 96 -15.79 0.92 -10.34
C VAL A 96 -15.44 0.28 -8.98
N THR A 97 -16.45 0.03 -8.16
CA THR A 97 -16.27 -0.72 -6.90
C THR A 97 -16.15 -2.22 -7.16
N GLY A 98 -15.46 -2.95 -6.29
CA GLY A 98 -15.31 -4.40 -6.41
C GLY A 98 -14.56 -5.01 -5.24
N GLY A 99 -15.18 -5.98 -4.58
CA GLY A 99 -14.61 -6.72 -3.45
C GLY A 99 -13.75 -7.91 -3.87
N ASP A 100 -13.41 -8.73 -2.88
CA ASP A 100 -12.60 -9.93 -3.06
C ASP A 100 -13.30 -11.01 -3.88
N TYR A 101 -12.53 -12.02 -4.31
CA TYR A 101 -13.07 -13.18 -5.01
C TYR A 101 -14.18 -13.87 -4.20
N GLY A 102 -15.33 -14.08 -4.84
CA GLY A 102 -16.49 -14.73 -4.21
C GLY A 102 -17.21 -13.89 -3.15
N SER A 103 -16.83 -12.63 -2.94
CA SER A 103 -17.55 -11.72 -2.04
C SER A 103 -18.90 -11.26 -2.61
N PHE A 104 -19.00 -11.20 -3.95
CA PHE A 104 -20.11 -10.58 -4.68
C PHE A 104 -20.35 -9.10 -4.29
N GLU A 105 -19.34 -8.43 -3.73
CA GLU A 105 -19.42 -7.04 -3.30
C GLU A 105 -18.98 -6.07 -4.40
N GLY A 106 -19.71 -4.96 -4.53
CA GLY A 106 -19.42 -3.93 -5.52
C GLY A 106 -19.88 -4.30 -6.93
N CYS A 107 -19.41 -3.53 -7.91
CA CYS A 107 -19.78 -3.69 -9.32
C CYS A 107 -19.01 -4.82 -9.99
N LYS A 108 -17.70 -4.91 -9.73
CA LYS A 108 -16.82 -5.90 -10.37
C LYS A 108 -15.89 -6.55 -9.34
N PRO A 109 -16.39 -7.55 -8.60
CA PRO A 109 -15.56 -8.34 -7.68
C PRO A 109 -14.39 -9.01 -8.39
N TYR A 110 -13.34 -9.32 -7.65
CA TYR A 110 -12.14 -9.96 -8.18
C TYR A 110 -12.44 -11.34 -8.79
N ALA A 111 -11.95 -11.60 -10.00
CA ALA A 111 -12.28 -12.84 -10.72
C ALA A 111 -11.33 -14.00 -10.41
N THR A 112 -10.11 -13.70 -9.96
CA THR A 112 -9.07 -14.73 -9.75
C THR A 112 -9.19 -15.36 -8.37
N ALA A 113 -9.38 -16.69 -8.32
CA ALA A 113 -9.52 -17.43 -7.08
C ALA A 113 -8.20 -17.49 -6.28
N PRO A 114 -8.24 -17.42 -4.93
CA PRO A 114 -7.03 -17.41 -4.11
C PRO A 114 -6.28 -18.75 -4.08
N ASN A 115 -6.96 -19.85 -4.47
CA ASN A 115 -6.40 -21.20 -4.51
C ASN A 115 -5.65 -21.53 -5.81
N CYS A 116 -5.66 -20.63 -6.80
CA CYS A 116 -4.80 -20.74 -7.97
C CYS A 116 -3.51 -19.95 -7.72
N GLY A 117 -2.36 -20.49 -8.12
CA GLY A 117 -1.04 -19.94 -7.81
C GLY A 117 -0.14 -20.91 -7.03
N GLN A 118 1.18 -20.71 -7.11
CA GLN A 118 2.14 -21.52 -6.37
C GLN A 118 1.97 -21.30 -4.85
N LYS A 119 2.14 -22.36 -4.04
CA LYS A 119 2.19 -22.22 -2.58
C LYS A 119 3.30 -21.24 -2.22
N ALA A 120 2.95 -20.10 -1.62
CA ALA A 120 3.94 -19.22 -1.02
C ALA A 120 4.58 -19.97 0.17
N TYR A 121 5.85 -20.37 0.03
CA TYR A 121 6.61 -20.85 1.18
C TYR A 121 6.88 -19.67 2.12
N TRP A 122 6.72 -19.89 3.43
CA TRP A 122 7.11 -18.91 4.44
C TRP A 122 8.63 -18.74 4.43
N ILE A 123 9.14 -17.81 3.62
CA ILE A 123 10.55 -17.41 3.69
C ILE A 123 10.67 -16.40 4.83
N ARG A 124 11.50 -16.72 5.83
CA ARG A 124 11.81 -15.83 6.95
C ARG A 124 12.71 -14.70 6.44
N ALA A 125 12.23 -13.46 6.45
CA ALA A 125 13.08 -12.31 6.15
C ALA A 125 14.10 -12.10 7.29
N GLU A 126 15.39 -12.04 6.96
CA GLU A 126 16.44 -11.56 7.85
C GLU A 126 16.57 -10.02 7.76
N LYS A 127 17.20 -9.44 8.79
CA LYS A 127 17.27 -8.00 9.09
C LYS A 127 17.46 -7.08 7.86
N GLY A 128 16.71 -5.97 7.87
CA GLY A 128 16.76 -4.92 6.86
C GLY A 128 18.13 -4.25 6.70
N SER A 129 18.32 -3.66 5.53
CA SER A 129 19.42 -2.75 5.23
C SER A 129 19.23 -1.42 5.95
N ASN A 130 20.32 -0.85 6.48
CA ASN A 130 20.34 0.49 7.08
C ASN A 130 20.44 1.61 6.02
N GLU A 131 19.95 1.37 4.80
CA GLU A 131 20.01 2.36 3.74
C GLU A 131 18.85 3.33 3.88
N ILE A 132 19.18 4.59 4.19
CA ILE A 132 18.23 5.69 4.13
C ILE A 132 17.96 5.95 2.66
N MET A 133 16.81 5.48 2.15
CA MET A 133 16.34 5.88 0.83
C MET A 133 16.20 7.42 0.83
N PRO A 134 16.77 8.14 -0.14
CA PRO A 134 16.81 9.62 -0.12
C PRO A 134 15.42 10.27 -0.11
N TYR A 135 14.36 9.51 -0.43
CA TYR A 135 12.97 9.95 -0.44
C TYR A 135 12.14 9.55 0.79
N VAL A 136 12.72 8.90 1.82
CA VAL A 136 11.93 8.42 3.00
C VAL A 136 11.15 9.56 3.65
N GLN A 137 11.76 10.74 3.80
CA GLN A 137 11.08 11.87 4.43
C GLN A 137 9.88 12.35 3.60
N GLU A 138 10.00 12.42 2.27
CA GLU A 138 8.91 12.82 1.38
C GLU A 138 7.78 11.78 1.37
N ILE A 139 8.12 10.50 1.36
CA ILE A 139 7.14 9.40 1.44
C ILE A 139 6.42 9.41 2.79
N VAL A 140 7.13 9.63 3.89
CA VAL A 140 6.52 9.74 5.23
C VAL A 140 5.63 10.96 5.32
N GLN A 141 6.03 12.09 4.73
CA GLN A 141 5.23 13.31 4.64
C GLN A 141 3.93 13.08 3.88
N GLU A 142 4.03 12.49 2.68
CA GLU A 142 2.89 12.13 1.85
C GLU A 142 1.98 11.16 2.60
N THR A 143 2.56 10.17 3.29
CA THR A 143 1.77 9.18 4.03
C THR A 143 1.00 9.81 5.17
N ILE A 144 1.61 10.71 5.94
CA ILE A 144 0.97 11.40 7.07
C ILE A 144 -0.09 12.40 6.59
N GLY A 145 0.19 13.13 5.50
CA GLY A 145 -0.70 14.17 5.01
C GLY A 145 -1.89 13.63 4.20
N ASN A 146 -1.65 12.61 3.37
CA ASN A 146 -2.55 12.20 2.30
C ASN A 146 -2.96 10.71 2.38
N GLY A 147 -2.52 9.98 3.41
CA GLY A 147 -2.85 8.57 3.59
C GLY A 147 -1.88 7.61 2.90
N VAL A 148 -2.23 6.33 2.88
CA VAL A 148 -1.35 5.25 2.40
C VAL A 148 -0.79 5.55 1.00
N PHE A 149 0.48 5.20 0.78
CA PHE A 149 1.21 5.43 -0.45
C PHE A 149 1.69 4.11 -1.06
N LEU A 150 1.71 4.02 -2.39
CA LEU A 150 2.21 2.85 -3.09
C LEU A 150 3.72 2.95 -3.30
N LEU A 151 4.48 2.01 -2.72
CA LEU A 151 5.90 1.85 -3.02
C LEU A 151 6.12 0.60 -3.87
N LEU A 152 6.73 0.79 -5.04
CA LEU A 152 7.26 -0.30 -5.84
C LEU A 152 8.72 -0.51 -5.44
N TYR A 153 8.99 -1.64 -4.81
CA TYR A 153 10.34 -2.15 -4.68
C TYR A 153 10.44 -3.45 -5.48
N ASN A 154 11.65 -3.84 -5.88
CA ASN A 154 11.94 -5.23 -6.28
C ASN A 154 11.80 -6.15 -5.05
N LEU A 155 10.57 -6.27 -4.54
CA LEU A 155 10.25 -6.70 -3.20
C LEU A 155 9.94 -8.19 -3.19
N LEU A 156 10.99 -9.01 -3.25
CA LEU A 156 10.91 -10.44 -2.97
C LEU A 156 10.88 -10.73 -1.45
N LEU A 157 10.87 -9.71 -0.59
CA LEU A 157 11.18 -9.87 0.84
C LEU A 157 10.49 -8.81 1.71
N LEU A 158 9.25 -9.00 2.19
CA LEU A 158 8.76 -8.38 3.44
C LEU A 158 7.53 -9.12 4.02
N VAL A 159 7.68 -9.86 5.12
CA VAL A 159 6.61 -10.13 6.11
C VAL A 159 7.22 -10.24 7.51
N GLY A 160 6.68 -9.52 8.50
CA GLY A 160 7.19 -9.42 9.86
C GLY A 160 6.33 -10.06 10.95
N LYS A 161 7.00 -10.49 12.03
CA LYS A 161 6.62 -10.28 13.45
C LYS A 161 7.76 -10.75 14.36
N LYS A 162 8.26 -9.88 15.27
CA LYS A 162 8.54 -10.29 16.66
C LYS A 162 8.63 -9.12 17.64
N LYS A 163 7.71 -9.11 18.60
CA LYS A 163 7.77 -8.48 19.93
C LYS A 163 9.08 -8.91 20.61
N ARG A 164 9.99 -7.98 20.92
CA ARG A 164 11.11 -8.24 21.85
C ARG A 164 11.43 -6.98 22.64
N ASN A 165 11.34 -7.11 23.96
CA ASN A 165 11.90 -6.19 24.94
C ASN A 165 13.38 -5.94 24.60
N ILE A 166 13.74 -4.73 24.20
CA ILE A 166 15.13 -4.33 24.03
C ILE A 166 15.32 -3.00 24.74
N ASN A 167 15.94 -3.07 25.92
CA ASN A 167 16.50 -1.95 26.67
C ASN A 167 17.67 -1.31 25.91
N ASN A 168 17.45 -0.80 24.69
CA ASN A 168 18.47 -0.04 23.99
C ASN A 168 18.31 1.44 24.33
N LYS A 169 19.04 1.85 25.37
CA LYS A 169 19.55 3.22 25.52
C LYS A 169 20.02 3.70 24.15
N ILE A 170 19.29 4.65 23.57
CA ILE A 170 19.87 5.52 22.56
C ILE A 170 20.89 6.38 23.30
N ILE A 171 22.16 5.99 23.19
CA ILE A 171 23.28 6.82 23.61
C ILE A 171 23.26 8.03 22.68
N ALA A 172 22.73 9.15 23.18
CA ALA A 172 23.01 10.45 22.63
C ALA A 172 24.54 10.64 22.67
N ASN A 173 25.19 10.59 21.50
CA ASN A 173 26.59 10.97 21.42
C ASN A 173 26.69 12.48 21.63
N LYS A 174 26.82 12.82 22.90
CA LYS A 174 27.48 14.02 23.40
C LYS A 174 28.87 14.08 22.75
N LYS A 175 29.12 15.08 21.92
CA LYS A 175 30.46 15.69 21.84
C LYS A 175 30.34 17.16 22.18
N VAL A 176 30.47 17.39 23.49
CA VAL A 176 31.23 18.50 24.09
C VAL A 176 32.67 18.34 23.56
N LYS A 177 33.35 19.34 23.02
CA LYS A 177 33.69 20.67 23.54
C LYS A 177 34.07 21.56 22.35
#